data_AF-A0AA38BYH4-F1
#
_entry.id   AF-A0AA38BYH4-F1
#
_cell.length_a   1.000
_cell.length_b   1.000
_cell.length_c   1.000
_cell.angle_alpha   90.00
_cell.angle_beta   90.00
_cell.angle_gamma   90.00
#
_symmetry.space_group_name_H-M   'P 1'
#
loop_
_entity.id
_entity.type
_entity.pdbx_description
1 polymer ?
#
loop_
_entity_poly.entity_id
_entity_poly.type
_entity_poly.pdbx_seq_one_letter_code
_entity_poly.pdbx_strand_id
1 'polypeptide(L)'
;MLYFEQEESGGLSLALQEESTKTGKATSAGMYFLQFQVYRLDTTANTVAIARDPDAAFFKRLDGFQPCELSELKAGQHVFAVYGDNFFKSASYTIEAVCAGPFVEAKEELREVEAQILTKRVELSKFESEYREVLAQFTEMTARYSQEMQF
;
A
#
# COMPACT_ATOMS: atom_id res chain seq x y z
N MET A 1 9.25 0.03 -15.34
CA MET A 1 9.15 1.38 -15.92
C MET A 1 9.86 2.34 -14.98
N LEU A 2 10.62 3.28 -15.52
CA LEU A 2 11.44 4.23 -14.78
C LEU A 2 11.04 5.65 -15.19
N TYR A 3 10.96 6.55 -14.23
CA TYR A 3 10.77 7.99 -14.45
C TYR A 3 11.95 8.74 -13.83
N PHE A 4 12.51 9.68 -14.59
CA PHE A 4 13.65 10.47 -14.19
C PHE A 4 13.31 11.95 -14.12
N GLU A 5 13.87 12.63 -13.12
CA GLU A 5 13.85 14.08 -13.02
C GLU A 5 15.18 14.65 -13.49
N GLN A 6 15.13 15.84 -14.09
CA GLN A 6 16.33 16.56 -14.50
C GLN A 6 16.91 17.31 -13.30
N GLU A 7 18.18 17.06 -13.03
CA GLU A 7 18.92 17.78 -12.00
C GLU A 7 19.43 19.13 -12.51
N GLU A 8 19.67 20.08 -11.59
CA GLU A 8 20.32 21.36 -11.92
C GLU A 8 21.71 21.18 -12.55
N SER A 9 22.37 20.05 -12.25
CA SER A 9 23.65 19.63 -12.82
C SER A 9 23.57 19.29 -14.32
N GLY A 10 22.36 19.16 -14.88
CA GLY A 10 22.09 18.63 -16.22
C GLY A 10 21.99 17.10 -16.27
N GLY A 11 22.19 16.42 -15.13
CA GLY A 11 22.01 14.97 -14.98
C GLY A 11 20.55 14.53 -14.88
N LEU A 12 20.35 13.21 -14.78
CA LEU A 12 19.05 12.58 -14.54
C LEU A 12 19.10 11.81 -13.22
N SER A 13 18.16 12.08 -12.32
CA SER A 13 17.96 11.32 -11.08
C SER A 13 16.76 10.39 -11.24
N LEU A 14 16.88 9.15 -10.74
CA LEU A 14 15.74 8.22 -10.73
C LEU A 14 14.73 8.70 -9.69
N ALA A 15 13.54 9.07 -10.14
CA ALA A 15 12.47 9.59 -9.29
C ALA A 15 11.43 8.52 -8.96
N LEU A 16 10.99 7.73 -9.94
CA LEU A 16 10.06 6.62 -9.70
C LEU A 16 10.48 5.36 -10.45
N GLN A 17 10.21 4.22 -9.82
CA GLN A 17 10.36 2.91 -10.43
C GLN A 17 9.11 2.08 -10.14
N GLU A 18 8.52 1.55 -11.21
CA GLU A 18 7.38 0.64 -11.14
C GLU A 18 7.73 -0.68 -11.83
N GLU A 19 7.55 -1.78 -11.10
CA GLU A 19 7.82 -3.12 -11.60
C GLU A 19 6.66 -3.64 -12.44
N SER A 20 6.97 -4.45 -13.46
CA SER A 20 5.92 -5.06 -14.27
C SER A 20 5.29 -6.23 -13.55
N THR A 21 3.97 -6.28 -13.54
CA THR A 21 3.21 -7.43 -13.06
C THR A 21 2.63 -8.20 -14.23
N LYS A 22 2.51 -9.53 -14.07
CA LYS A 22 1.92 -10.39 -15.11
C LYS A 22 0.40 -10.29 -15.04
N THR A 23 -0.20 -9.75 -16.10
CA THR A 23 -1.65 -9.57 -16.23
C THR A 23 -2.13 -10.34 -17.44
N GLY A 24 -2.67 -11.54 -17.21
CA GLY A 24 -3.13 -12.42 -18.28
C GLY A 24 -1.99 -12.90 -19.19
N LYS A 25 -2.03 -12.50 -20.47
CA LYS A 25 -1.04 -12.89 -21.50
C LYS A 25 0.12 -11.91 -21.65
N ALA A 26 0.08 -10.75 -20.98
CA ALA A 26 1.10 -9.72 -21.07
C ALA A 26 1.63 -9.34 -19.68
N THR A 27 2.77 -8.65 -19.66
CA THR A 27 3.31 -7.99 -18.47
C THR A 27 3.12 -6.49 -18.62
N SER A 28 2.63 -5.84 -17.57
CA SER A 28 2.30 -4.40 -17.58
C SER A 28 2.86 -3.72 -16.34
N ALA A 29 3.35 -2.49 -16.51
CA ALA A 29 3.65 -1.55 -15.43
C ALA A 29 2.99 -0.22 -15.77
N GLY A 30 2.58 0.55 -14.77
CA GLY A 30 1.94 1.84 -14.96
C GLY A 30 2.35 2.83 -13.89
N MET A 31 2.47 4.11 -14.27
CA MET A 31 2.72 5.22 -13.36
C MET A 31 1.54 6.19 -13.45
N TYR A 32 1.12 6.71 -12.30
CA TYR A 32 0.00 7.63 -12.18
C TYR A 32 0.47 8.93 -11.56
N PHE A 33 0.34 10.03 -12.31
CA PHE A 33 0.74 11.37 -11.87
C PHE A 33 -0.51 12.15 -11.44
N LEU A 34 -1.01 11.85 -10.24
CA LEU A 34 -2.23 12.45 -9.70
C LEU A 34 -1.89 13.67 -8.85
N GLN A 35 -2.69 14.74 -8.98
CA GLN A 35 -2.56 15.96 -8.18
C GLN A 35 -3.26 15.87 -6.81
N PHE A 36 -3.49 14.65 -6.32
CA PHE A 36 -4.10 14.42 -5.01
C PHE A 36 -3.58 13.11 -4.40
N GLN A 37 -3.54 13.08 -3.07
CA GLN A 37 -3.08 11.92 -2.32
C GLN A 37 -3.99 10.72 -2.59
N VAL A 38 -3.38 9.57 -2.88
CA VAL A 38 -4.05 8.27 -2.94
C VAL A 38 -3.34 7.29 -2.02
N TYR A 39 -4.02 6.23 -1.62
CA TYR A 39 -3.50 5.22 -0.71
C TYR A 39 -3.37 3.86 -1.39
N ARG A 40 -2.37 3.10 -0.97
CA ARG A 40 -2.18 1.69 -1.36
C ARG A 40 -2.41 0.82 -0.15
N LEU A 41 -3.14 -0.28 -0.33
CA LEU A 41 -3.30 -1.32 0.67
C LEU A 41 -2.34 -2.47 0.36
N ASP A 42 -1.25 -2.57 1.10
CA ASP A 42 -0.42 -3.78 1.09
C ASP A 42 -1.00 -4.85 2.02
N THR A 43 -1.63 -5.86 1.42
CA THR A 43 -2.22 -6.99 2.16
C THR A 43 -1.19 -7.97 2.71
N THR A 44 0.08 -7.84 2.30
CA THR A 44 1.20 -8.66 2.79
C THR A 44 1.94 -7.99 3.95
N ALA A 45 1.55 -6.76 4.30
CA ALA A 45 2.03 -6.10 5.50
C ALA A 45 1.75 -6.96 6.74
N ASN A 46 2.71 -6.99 7.68
CA ASN A 46 2.60 -7.66 8.99
C ASN A 46 2.47 -9.19 8.99
N THR A 47 2.86 -9.89 7.92
CA THR A 47 2.92 -11.36 7.87
C THR A 47 3.59 -12.01 9.08
N VAL A 48 4.67 -11.42 9.60
CA VAL A 48 5.38 -11.92 10.80
C VAL A 48 4.53 -11.80 12.07
N ALA A 49 3.78 -10.70 12.24
CA ALA A 49 2.92 -10.52 13.40
C ALA A 49 1.73 -11.50 13.36
N ILE A 50 1.16 -11.70 12.17
CA ILE A 50 0.07 -12.65 11.92
C ILE A 50 0.49 -14.09 12.24
N ALA A 51 1.73 -14.47 11.92
CA ALA A 51 2.25 -15.80 12.21
C ALA A 51 2.42 -16.07 13.72
N ARG A 52 2.60 -15.02 14.54
CA ARG A 52 2.81 -15.13 15.99
C ARG A 52 1.54 -15.06 16.81
N ASP A 53 0.54 -14.33 16.31
CA ASP A 53 -0.70 -14.02 17.00
C ASP A 53 -1.86 -14.17 16.01
N PRO A 54 -2.70 -15.21 16.12
CA PRO A 54 -3.80 -15.44 15.19
C PRO A 54 -4.82 -14.29 15.20
N ASP A 55 -4.96 -13.57 16.32
CA ASP A 55 -5.86 -12.42 16.42
C ASP A 55 -5.27 -11.19 15.73
N ALA A 56 -3.93 -11.10 15.61
CA ALA A 56 -3.27 -10.00 14.91
C ALA A 56 -3.62 -9.94 13.41
N ALA A 57 -4.02 -11.06 12.79
CA ALA A 57 -4.54 -11.09 11.42
C ALA A 57 -5.76 -10.18 11.24
N PHE A 58 -6.62 -10.13 12.25
CA PHE A 58 -7.81 -9.30 12.24
C PHE A 58 -7.46 -7.84 12.53
N PHE A 59 -6.78 -7.58 13.64
CA PHE A 59 -6.51 -6.21 14.10
C PHE A 59 -5.56 -5.43 13.19
N LYS A 60 -4.58 -6.10 12.58
CA LYS A 60 -3.55 -5.46 11.75
C LYS A 60 -3.87 -5.45 10.25
N ARG A 61 -5.08 -5.86 9.86
CA ARG A 61 -5.48 -6.00 8.45
C ARG A 61 -5.39 -4.69 7.65
N LEU A 62 -5.53 -3.54 8.31
CA LEU A 62 -5.48 -2.22 7.68
C LEU A 62 -4.13 -1.51 7.86
N ASP A 63 -3.14 -2.12 8.49
CA ASP A 63 -1.85 -1.45 8.75
C ASP A 63 -1.01 -1.20 7.50
N GLY A 64 -1.20 -2.05 6.49
CA GLY A 64 -0.61 -1.87 5.17
C GLY A 64 -1.26 -0.76 4.35
N PHE A 65 -2.29 -0.09 4.88
CA PHE A 65 -2.91 1.06 4.22
C PHE A 65 -2.05 2.30 4.42
N GLN A 66 -1.30 2.68 3.39
CA GLN A 66 -0.29 3.73 3.45
C GLN A 66 -0.47 4.72 2.28
N PRO A 67 -0.17 6.01 2.48
CA PRO A 67 -0.20 6.99 1.41
C PRO A 67 0.86 6.64 0.35
N CYS A 68 0.46 6.69 -0.93
CA CYS A 68 1.41 6.63 -2.04
C CYS A 68 2.25 7.91 -2.09
N GLU A 69 3.46 7.82 -2.63
CA GLU A 69 4.20 9.03 -2.97
C GLU A 69 3.42 9.84 -4.01
N LEU A 70 3.23 11.13 -3.73
CA LEU A 70 2.55 12.03 -4.64
C LEU A 70 3.56 12.56 -5.65
N SER A 71 3.43 12.10 -6.90
CA SER A 71 4.28 12.57 -7.99
C SER A 71 3.45 13.39 -8.96
N GLU A 72 3.69 14.70 -8.98
CA GLU A 72 3.09 15.60 -9.95
C GLU A 72 3.97 15.71 -11.20
N LEU A 73 3.34 15.63 -12.38
CA LEU A 73 4.02 15.93 -13.63
C LEU A 73 4.01 17.44 -13.87
N LYS A 74 5.15 18.11 -13.69
CA LYS A 74 5.30 19.55 -13.94
C LYS A 74 5.22 19.86 -15.44
N ALA A 75 5.03 21.14 -15.80
CA ALA A 75 5.20 21.53 -17.19
C ALA A 75 6.68 21.41 -17.59
N GLY A 76 6.97 20.67 -18.66
CA GLY A 76 8.34 20.52 -19.13
C GLY A 76 8.59 19.22 -19.88
N GLN A 77 9.88 18.94 -20.08
CA GLN A 77 10.33 17.68 -20.64
C GLN A 77 10.44 16.62 -19.53
N HIS A 78 9.90 15.44 -19.81
CA HIS A 78 9.95 14.29 -18.90
C HIS A 78 10.67 13.13 -19.57
N VAL A 79 11.47 12.40 -18.79
CA VAL A 79 12.23 11.26 -19.28
C VAL A 79 11.68 9.99 -18.64
N PHE A 80 11.17 9.12 -19.50
CA PHE A 80 10.70 7.79 -19.13
C PHE A 80 11.57 6.74 -19.79
N ALA A 81 11.86 5.66 -19.07
CA ALA A 81 12.56 4.50 -19.61
C ALA A 81 11.84 3.19 -19.30
N VAL A 82 11.98 2.24 -20.20
CA VAL A 82 11.57 0.85 -19.99
C VAL A 82 12.82 0.02 -19.90
N TYR A 83 13.00 -0.65 -18.76
CA TYR A 83 14.08 -1.59 -18.53
C TYR A 83 13.53 -3.01 -18.55
N GLY A 84 14.22 -3.90 -19.26
CA GLY A 84 13.96 -5.33 -19.28
C GLY A 84 15.18 -6.09 -18.78
N ASP A 85 14.93 -7.21 -18.11
CA ASP A 85 15.94 -8.11 -17.56
C ASP A 85 16.56 -9.06 -18.61
N ASN A 86 16.00 -9.10 -19.83
CA ASN A 86 16.41 -10.01 -20.88
C ASN A 86 17.27 -9.34 -21.96
N PHE A 87 18.59 -9.42 -21.81
CA PHE A 87 19.56 -8.85 -22.74
C PHE A 87 19.79 -9.69 -24.01
N PHE A 88 19.37 -10.96 -24.01
CA PHE A 88 19.64 -11.90 -25.09
C PHE A 88 18.55 -11.94 -26.18
N LYS A 89 17.36 -11.41 -25.88
CA LYS A 89 16.21 -11.44 -26.79
C LYS A 89 15.61 -10.06 -26.91
N SER A 90 15.38 -9.62 -28.15
CA SER A 90 14.61 -8.42 -28.40
C SER A 90 13.20 -8.57 -27.83
N ALA A 91 12.73 -7.54 -27.15
CA ALA A 91 11.38 -7.45 -26.62
C ALA A 91 10.66 -6.26 -27.29
N SER A 92 9.36 -6.43 -27.54
CA SER A 92 8.50 -5.37 -28.03
C SER A 92 7.78 -4.73 -26.84
N TYR A 93 7.82 -3.41 -26.77
CA TYR A 93 7.15 -2.63 -25.74
C TYR A 93 6.18 -1.65 -26.40
N THR A 94 5.03 -1.45 -25.76
CA THR A 94 4.08 -0.39 -26.10
C THR A 94 4.01 0.55 -24.90
N ILE A 95 4.18 1.85 -25.15
CA ILE A 95 4.08 2.87 -24.13
C ILE A 95 2.87 3.74 -24.50
N GLU A 96 1.96 3.89 -23.57
CA GLU A 96 0.78 4.74 -23.73
C GLU A 96 0.80 5.83 -22.67
N ALA A 97 0.62 7.07 -23.10
CA ALA A 97 0.43 8.22 -22.24
C ALA A 97 -1.02 8.69 -22.41
N VAL A 98 -1.82 8.53 -21.35
CA VAL A 98 -3.24 8.86 -21.36
C VAL A 98 -3.47 9.97 -20.36
N CYS A 99 -4.04 11.09 -20.83
CA CYS A 99 -4.54 12.12 -19.92
C CYS A 99 -5.78 11.60 -19.22
N ALA A 100 -5.75 11.55 -17.89
CA ALA A 100 -6.95 11.29 -17.12
C ALA A 100 -8.00 12.37 -17.45
N GLY A 101 -9.24 11.95 -17.67
CA GLY A 101 -10.37 12.87 -17.77
C GLY A 101 -10.61 13.59 -16.43
N PRO A 102 -11.50 14.59 -16.40
CA PRO A 102 -11.92 15.22 -15.15
C PRO A 102 -12.81 14.26 -14.35
N PHE A 103 -12.19 13.34 -13.60
CA PHE A 103 -12.88 12.36 -12.76
C PHE A 103 -13.22 12.96 -11.38
N VAL A 104 -13.94 14.07 -11.36
CA VAL A 104 -14.21 14.82 -10.12
C VAL A 104 -15.01 13.96 -9.12
N GLU A 105 -16.07 13.29 -9.57
CA GLU A 105 -16.90 12.44 -8.73
C GLU A 105 -16.11 11.25 -8.18
N ALA A 106 -15.47 10.46 -9.06
CA ALA A 106 -14.67 9.30 -8.64
C ALA A 106 -13.50 9.68 -7.73
N LYS A 107 -12.90 10.87 -7.90
CA LYS A 107 -11.88 11.40 -7.00
C LYS A 107 -12.43 11.63 -5.59
N GLU A 108 -13.58 12.30 -5.47
CA GLU A 108 -14.17 12.58 -4.16
C GLU A 108 -14.70 11.30 -3.50
N GLU A 109 -15.30 10.38 -4.26
CA GLU A 109 -15.66 9.03 -3.78
C GLU A 109 -14.44 8.27 -3.25
N LEU A 110 -13.32 8.29 -4.00
CA LEU A 110 -12.08 7.65 -3.58
C LEU A 110 -11.58 8.26 -2.25
N ARG A 111 -11.54 9.59 -2.15
CA ARG A 111 -11.12 10.28 -0.92
C ARG A 111 -12.02 9.95 0.27
N GLU A 112 -13.33 9.84 0.05
CA GLU A 112 -14.28 9.48 1.09
C GLU A 112 -14.02 8.05 1.60
N VAL A 113 -13.87 7.09 0.68
CA VAL A 113 -13.58 5.68 1.02
C VAL A 113 -12.24 5.56 1.74
N GLU A 114 -11.19 6.24 1.27
CA GLU A 114 -9.88 6.25 1.92
C GLU A 114 -9.95 6.84 3.34
N ALA A 115 -10.71 7.92 3.55
CA ALA A 115 -10.93 8.49 4.87
C ALA A 115 -11.66 7.51 5.81
N GLN A 116 -12.68 6.82 5.31
CA GLN A 116 -13.38 5.78 6.08
C GLN A 116 -12.45 4.63 6.48
N ILE A 117 -11.55 4.20 5.58
CA ILE A 117 -10.55 3.16 5.88
C ILE A 117 -9.57 3.65 6.97
N LEU A 118 -9.12 4.91 6.93
CA LEU A 118 -8.26 5.47 7.98
C LEU A 118 -8.96 5.51 9.34
N THR A 119 -10.23 5.93 9.37
CA THR A 119 -11.04 5.90 10.60
C THR A 119 -11.16 4.46 11.13
N LYS A 120 -11.50 3.50 10.27
CA LYS A 120 -11.57 2.07 10.63
C LYS A 120 -10.25 1.52 11.19
N ARG A 121 -9.11 1.96 10.64
CA ARG A 121 -7.79 1.56 11.14
C ARG A 121 -7.57 2.01 12.58
N VAL A 122 -7.94 3.26 12.89
CA VAL A 122 -7.84 3.80 14.25
C VAL A 122 -8.80 3.07 15.20
N GLU A 123 -10.04 2.81 14.76
CA GLU A 123 -11.01 2.03 15.53
C GLU A 123 -10.48 0.61 15.85
N LEU A 124 -9.89 -0.09 14.87
CA LEU A 124 -9.30 -1.41 15.08
C LEU A 124 -8.13 -1.38 16.06
N SER A 125 -7.25 -0.38 15.97
CA SER A 125 -6.11 -0.22 16.89
C SER A 125 -6.57 0.02 18.34
N LYS A 126 -7.62 0.83 18.52
CA LYS A 126 -8.24 1.03 19.83
C LYS A 126 -8.89 -0.25 20.34
N PHE A 127 -9.69 -0.92 19.50
CA PHE A 127 -10.37 -2.16 19.86
C PHE A 127 -9.37 -3.28 20.21
N GLU A 128 -8.23 -3.38 19.53
CA GLU A 128 -7.16 -4.32 19.86
C GLU A 128 -6.66 -4.13 21.29
N SER A 129 -6.46 -2.87 21.69
CA SER A 129 -5.96 -2.53 23.02
C SER A 129 -6.96 -2.94 24.12
N GLU A 130 -8.24 -2.61 23.92
CA GLU A 130 -9.33 -2.97 24.84
C GLU A 130 -9.52 -4.49 24.91
N TYR A 131 -9.48 -5.18 23.77
CA TYR A 131 -9.59 -6.64 23.70
C TYR A 131 -8.44 -7.33 24.46
N ARG A 132 -7.20 -6.89 24.26
CA ARG A 132 -6.02 -7.46 24.95
C ARG A 132 -6.10 -7.27 26.47
N GLU A 133 -6.61 -6.13 26.94
CA GLU A 133 -6.82 -5.88 28.37
C GLU A 133 -7.84 -6.85 28.98
N VAL A 134 -9.01 -6.97 28.34
CA VAL A 134 -10.07 -7.87 28.81
C VAL A 134 -9.62 -9.33 28.77
N LEU A 135 -8.90 -9.73 27.72
CA LEU A 135 -8.36 -11.09 27.59
C LEU A 135 -7.38 -11.43 28.71
N ALA A 136 -6.52 -10.48 29.10
CA ALA A 136 -5.59 -10.67 30.21
C ALA A 136 -6.32 -10.88 31.54
N GLN A 137 -7.32 -10.04 31.84
CA GLN A 137 -8.14 -10.16 33.06
C GLN A 137 -8.90 -11.49 33.11
N PHE A 138 -9.50 -11.91 31.98
CA PHE A 138 -10.20 -13.18 31.87
C PHE A 138 -9.26 -14.38 32.09
N THR A 139 -8.08 -14.34 31.50
CA THR A 139 -7.07 -15.41 31.63
C THR A 139 -6.59 -15.52 33.08
N GLU A 140 -6.33 -14.40 33.74
CA GLU A 140 -5.94 -14.35 35.15
C GLU A 140 -7.03 -14.93 36.07
N MET A 141 -8.29 -14.52 35.88
CA MET A 141 -9.40 -15.01 36.67
C MET A 141 -9.63 -16.52 36.47
N THR A 142 -9.53 -17.00 35.22
CA THR A 142 -9.67 -18.43 34.90
C THR A 142 -8.55 -19.26 35.52
N ALA A 143 -7.31 -18.74 35.53
CA ALA A 143 -6.18 -19.41 36.16
C ALA A 143 -6.35 -19.52 37.69
N ARG A 144 -6.80 -18.44 38.34
CA ARG A 144 -7.11 -18.44 39.79
C ARG A 144 -8.21 -19.45 40.12
N TYR A 145 -9.32 -19.41 39.39
CA TYR A 145 -10.43 -20.35 39.60
C TYR A 145 -9.99 -21.81 39.43
N SER A 146 -9.16 -22.10 38.41
CA SER A 146 -8.64 -23.45 38.18
C SER A 146 -7.72 -23.94 39.31
N GLN A 147 -6.96 -23.03 39.93
CA GLN A 147 -6.13 -23.36 41.10
C GLN A 147 -6.99 -23.61 42.34
N GLU A 148 -8.03 -22.79 42.57
CA GLU A 148 -8.95 -22.95 43.70
C GLU A 148 -9.76 -24.26 43.62
N MET A 149 -10.13 -24.71 42.41
CA MET A 149 -10.87 -25.97 42.19
C MET A 149 -10.01 -27.26 42.32
N GLN A 150 -8.68 -27.13 42.47
CA GLN A 150 -7.78 -28.26 42.71
C GLN A 150 -7.51 -28.54 44.20
N PHE A 151 -8.05 -27.70 45.09
CA PHE A 151 -8.10 -27.90 46.54
C PHE A 151 -9.49 -28.36 46.99
#